data_AF-A0A7W7LX35-F1
#
_entry.id   AF-A0A7W7LX35-F1
#
_cell.length_a   1.000
_cell.length_b   1.000
_cell.length_c   1.000
_cell.angle_alpha   90.00
_cell.angle_beta   90.00
_cell.angle_gamma   90.00
#
_symmetry.space_group_name_H-M   'P 1'
#
loop_
_entity.id
_entity.type
_entity.pdbx_description
1 polymer ?
#
loop_
_entity_poly.entity_id
_entity_poly.type
_entity_poly.pdbx_seq_one_letter_code
_entity_poly.pdbx_strand_id
1 'polypeptide(L)'
;MRTGPPGSSGPGGASPGRLRRAARHLGAAHLSGAVLLFTYVVPPAWSLDVYGAAPAGDPSADTPPFVIWAVLLLHCAGFHLLVQIPSGLLGTRLGRGRGGLVAYASALAIAGLLTALASWAVLRPEDAGGFVPWWADFMARGALGLAGYGWVTRGPRKDPAVSSARTVREL
;
A
#
# COMPACT_ATOMS: atom_id res chain seq x y z
N MET A 1 -48.39 8.89 31.64
CA MET A 1 -47.86 8.45 30.33
C MET A 1 -47.59 9.69 29.49
N ARG A 2 -46.31 10.03 29.24
CA ARG A 2 -45.91 11.08 28.28
C ARG A 2 -45.30 10.38 27.08
N THR A 3 -45.97 10.48 25.93
CA THR A 3 -45.45 10.07 24.63
C THR A 3 -44.56 11.20 24.10
N GLY A 4 -43.24 11.00 24.14
CA GLY A 4 -42.29 11.88 23.46
C GLY A 4 -42.27 11.58 21.96
N PRO A 5 -42.01 12.57 21.09
CA PRO A 5 -41.98 12.36 19.65
C PRO A 5 -40.75 11.54 19.24
N PRO A 6 -40.83 10.79 18.12
CA PRO A 6 -39.73 9.99 17.62
C PRO A 6 -38.57 10.89 17.16
N GLY A 7 -37.40 10.68 17.73
CA GLY A 7 -36.16 11.32 17.32
C GLY A 7 -35.86 10.98 15.86
N SER A 8 -35.81 12.01 15.03
CA SER A 8 -35.43 11.93 13.63
C SER A 8 -33.96 11.53 13.51
N SER A 9 -33.73 10.35 12.95
CA SER A 9 -32.44 9.88 12.47
C SER A 9 -32.04 10.69 11.24
N GLY A 10 -31.41 11.85 11.45
CA GLY A 10 -30.81 12.63 10.38
C GLY A 10 -29.73 11.84 9.63
N PRO A 11 -29.57 12.06 8.31
CA PRO A 11 -28.59 11.34 7.49
C PRO A 11 -27.18 11.61 8.01
N GLY A 12 -26.43 10.53 8.23
CA GLY A 12 -25.14 10.53 8.90
C GLY A 12 -24.09 11.42 8.25
N GLY A 13 -24.00 12.68 8.69
CA GLY A 13 -22.85 13.54 8.44
C GLY A 13 -21.60 12.88 9.05
N ALA A 14 -20.65 12.49 8.19
CA ALA A 14 -19.37 11.97 8.65
C ALA A 14 -18.72 13.00 9.57
N SER A 15 -18.51 12.64 10.85
CA SER A 15 -17.91 13.54 11.82
C SER A 15 -16.58 14.11 11.31
N PRO A 16 -16.23 15.38 11.61
CA PRO A 16 -15.00 16.02 11.10
C PRO A 16 -13.72 15.20 11.33
N GLY A 17 -13.69 14.40 12.41
CA GLY A 17 -12.61 13.47 12.72
C GLY A 17 -12.52 12.26 11.78
N ARG A 18 -13.64 11.76 11.26
CA ARG A 18 -13.68 10.68 10.25
C ARG A 18 -13.18 11.18 8.89
N LEU A 19 -13.63 12.37 8.47
CA LEU A 19 -13.19 12.99 7.21
C LEU A 19 -11.67 13.24 7.20
N ARG A 20 -11.10 13.83 8.27
CA ARG A 20 -9.65 14.04 8.38
C ARG A 20 -8.85 12.75 8.36
N ARG A 21 -9.36 11.68 8.97
CA ARG A 21 -8.72 10.36 8.96
C ARG A 21 -8.75 9.74 7.57
N ALA A 22 -9.89 9.79 6.89
CA ALA A 22 -10.02 9.30 5.52
C ALA A 22 -9.08 10.06 4.56
N ALA A 23 -9.04 11.38 4.63
CA ALA A 23 -8.15 12.20 3.81
C ALA A 23 -6.66 11.85 4.04
N ARG A 24 -6.24 11.59 5.28
CA ARG A 24 -4.87 11.14 5.57
C ARG A 24 -4.57 9.77 4.98
N HIS A 25 -5.48 8.81 5.07
CA HIS A 25 -5.28 7.50 4.48
C HIS A 25 -5.25 7.55 2.95
N LEU A 26 -6.07 8.42 2.34
CA LEU A 26 -6.05 8.66 0.90
C LEU A 26 -4.73 9.31 0.45
N GLY A 27 -4.28 10.35 1.15
CA GLY A 27 -2.98 10.98 0.88
C GLY A 27 -1.82 10.01 1.08
N ALA A 28 -1.86 9.19 2.14
CA ALA A 28 -0.88 8.13 2.38
C ALA A 28 -0.89 7.06 1.27
N ALA A 29 -2.07 6.69 0.76
CA ALA A 29 -2.20 5.76 -0.36
C ALA A 29 -1.57 6.34 -1.63
N HIS A 30 -1.88 7.59 -1.99
CA HIS A 30 -1.28 8.22 -3.18
C HIS A 30 0.24 8.39 -3.07
N LEU A 31 0.75 8.82 -1.92
CA LEU A 31 2.20 8.93 -1.71
C LEU A 31 2.88 7.56 -1.84
N SER A 32 2.29 6.54 -1.21
CA SER A 32 2.76 5.15 -1.26
C SER A 32 2.79 4.63 -2.70
N GLY A 33 1.77 4.96 -3.51
CA GLY A 33 1.71 4.64 -4.93
C GLY A 33 2.74 5.41 -5.76
N ALA A 34 2.97 6.70 -5.46
CA ALA A 34 4.00 7.48 -6.13
C ALA A 34 5.40 6.93 -5.85
N VAL A 35 5.70 6.58 -4.59
CA VAL A 35 6.95 5.92 -4.20
C VAL A 35 7.13 4.60 -4.95
N LEU A 36 6.08 3.77 -5.01
CA LEU A 36 6.11 2.53 -5.78
C LEU A 36 6.41 2.80 -7.26
N LEU A 37 5.71 3.74 -7.89
CA LEU A 37 5.92 4.11 -9.28
C LEU A 37 7.37 4.53 -9.54
N PHE A 38 7.97 5.32 -8.65
CA PHE A 38 9.38 5.70 -8.78
C PHE A 38 10.33 4.51 -8.73
N THR A 39 9.99 3.43 -8.01
CA THR A 39 10.84 2.21 -8.06
C THR A 39 10.86 1.59 -9.45
N TYR A 40 9.78 1.71 -10.24
CA TYR A 40 9.67 1.14 -11.58
C TYR A 40 10.44 1.93 -12.65
N VAL A 41 10.96 3.12 -12.32
CA VAL A 41 11.93 3.83 -13.19
C VAL A 41 13.15 2.97 -13.45
N VAL A 42 13.58 2.18 -12.45
CA VAL A 42 14.55 1.11 -12.64
C VAL A 42 13.78 -0.18 -12.90
N PRO A 43 13.76 -0.68 -14.16
CA PRO A 43 13.02 -1.88 -14.50
C PRO A 43 13.54 -3.04 -13.65
N PRO A 44 12.65 -3.90 -13.13
CA PRO A 44 13.08 -5.05 -12.34
C PRO A 44 13.88 -6.03 -13.20
N ALA A 45 14.86 -6.71 -12.59
CA ALA A 45 15.78 -7.60 -13.30
C ALA A 45 15.05 -8.66 -14.13
N TRP A 46 14.00 -9.26 -13.58
CA TRP A 46 13.16 -10.25 -14.28
C TRP A 46 12.50 -9.70 -15.56
N SER A 47 12.24 -8.40 -15.65
CA SER A 47 11.68 -7.79 -16.87
C SER A 47 12.74 -7.60 -17.96
N LEU A 48 14.01 -7.43 -17.58
CA LEU A 48 15.13 -7.32 -18.50
C LEU A 48 15.50 -8.69 -19.07
N ASP A 49 15.46 -9.74 -18.24
CA ASP A 49 15.74 -11.12 -18.67
C ASP A 49 14.77 -11.59 -19.75
N VAL A 50 13.47 -11.29 -19.61
CA VAL A 50 12.44 -11.64 -20.61
C VAL A 50 12.70 -10.96 -21.96
N TYR A 51 13.20 -9.72 -21.96
CA TYR A 51 13.49 -9.00 -23.20
C TYR A 51 14.83 -9.43 -23.83
N GLY A 52 15.85 -9.69 -23.00
CA GLY A 52 17.18 -10.08 -23.46
C GLY A 52 17.29 -11.55 -23.89
N ALA A 53 16.35 -12.41 -23.50
CA ALA A 53 16.39 -13.84 -23.78
C ALA A 53 15.60 -14.28 -25.02
N ALA A 54 14.95 -13.36 -25.74
CA ALA A 54 14.16 -13.71 -26.93
C ALA A 54 15.05 -14.32 -28.04
N PRO A 55 14.76 -15.55 -28.52
CA PRO A 55 15.52 -16.17 -29.60
C PRO A 55 15.45 -15.36 -30.90
N ALA A 56 16.49 -15.45 -31.73
CA ALA A 56 16.48 -14.83 -33.05
C ALA A 56 15.30 -15.38 -33.90
N GLY A 57 14.37 -14.50 -34.29
CA GLY A 57 13.16 -14.85 -35.04
C GLY A 57 11.91 -15.09 -34.18
N ASP A 58 11.97 -14.92 -32.86
CA ASP A 58 10.78 -14.85 -32.01
C ASP A 58 10.06 -13.51 -32.27
N PRO A 59 8.76 -13.51 -32.65
CA PRO A 59 7.99 -12.26 -32.82
C PRO A 59 7.93 -11.40 -31.55
N SER A 60 8.23 -11.96 -30.37
CA SER A 60 8.40 -11.18 -29.13
C SER A 60 9.61 -10.24 -29.16
N ALA A 61 10.63 -10.52 -29.98
CA ALA A 61 11.80 -9.66 -30.18
C ALA A 61 11.45 -8.35 -30.90
N ASP A 62 10.37 -8.34 -31.69
CA ASP A 62 9.85 -7.15 -32.37
C ASP A 62 8.93 -6.30 -31.48
N THR A 63 8.78 -6.68 -30.20
CA THR A 63 7.93 -5.95 -29.26
C THR A 63 8.45 -4.52 -29.07
N PRO A 64 7.63 -3.49 -29.35
CA PRO A 64 8.08 -2.12 -29.18
C PRO A 64 8.44 -1.81 -27.72
N PRO A 65 9.52 -1.03 -27.45
CA PRO A 65 9.96 -0.73 -26.08
C PRO A 65 8.88 -0.11 -25.17
N PHE A 66 7.90 0.60 -25.73
CA PHE A 66 6.81 1.20 -24.95
C PHE A 66 5.87 0.13 -24.34
N VAL A 67 5.78 -1.06 -24.91
CA VAL A 67 4.94 -2.16 -24.39
C VAL A 67 5.50 -2.66 -23.06
N ILE A 68 6.82 -2.70 -22.91
CA ILE A 68 7.47 -3.06 -21.63
C ILE A 68 7.04 -2.08 -20.54
N TRP A 69 7.11 -0.77 -20.84
CA TRP A 69 6.65 0.26 -19.91
C TRP A 69 5.16 0.14 -19.59
N ALA A 70 4.31 -0.16 -20.58
CA ALA A 70 2.89 -0.37 -20.35
C ALA A 70 2.63 -1.58 -19.42
N VAL A 71 3.34 -2.69 -19.63
CA VAL A 71 3.23 -3.90 -18.77
C VAL A 71 3.74 -3.61 -17.36
N LEU A 72 4.86 -2.91 -17.21
CA LEU A 72 5.41 -2.51 -15.92
C LEU A 72 4.45 -1.56 -15.17
N LEU A 73 3.83 -0.61 -15.87
CA LEU A 73 2.81 0.27 -15.30
C LEU A 73 1.57 -0.51 -14.87
N LEU A 74 1.14 -1.50 -15.65
CA LEU A 74 0.03 -2.39 -15.30
C LEU A 74 0.36 -3.20 -14.03
N HIS A 75 1.57 -3.76 -13.93
CA HIS A 75 2.03 -4.46 -12.73
C HIS A 75 2.10 -3.53 -11.52
N CYS A 76 2.65 -2.32 -11.69
CA CYS A 76 2.71 -1.31 -10.65
C CYS A 76 1.30 -0.94 -10.16
N ALA A 77 0.38 -0.64 -11.07
CA ALA A 77 -1.01 -0.31 -10.73
C ALA A 77 -1.73 -1.47 -10.06
N GLY A 78 -1.60 -2.69 -10.60
CA GLY A 78 -2.19 -3.91 -10.03
C GLY A 78 -1.67 -4.17 -8.62
N PHE A 79 -0.35 -4.12 -8.42
CA PHE A 79 0.25 -4.30 -7.11
C PHE A 79 -0.17 -3.22 -6.11
N HIS A 80 -0.24 -1.95 -6.55
CA HIS A 80 -0.70 -0.86 -5.72
C HIS A 80 -2.14 -1.09 -5.21
N LEU A 81 -3.05 -1.45 -6.11
CA LEU A 81 -4.47 -1.62 -5.83
C LEU A 81 -4.77 -2.91 -5.03
N LEU A 82 -4.12 -4.02 -5.39
CA LEU A 82 -4.42 -5.34 -4.83
C LEU A 82 -3.65 -5.65 -3.56
N VAL A 83 -2.44 -5.10 -3.41
CA VAL A 83 -1.55 -5.44 -2.29
C VAL A 83 -1.35 -4.23 -1.38
N GLN A 84 -0.91 -3.10 -1.92
CA GLN A 84 -0.38 -2.00 -1.12
C GLN A 84 -1.48 -1.23 -0.37
N ILE A 85 -2.61 -0.90 -1.04
CA ILE A 85 -3.74 -0.25 -0.37
C ILE A 85 -4.37 -1.15 0.70
N PRO A 86 -4.72 -2.43 0.41
CA PRO A 86 -5.31 -3.32 1.41
C PRO A 86 -4.38 -3.56 2.59
N SER A 87 -3.09 -3.83 2.36
CA SER A 87 -2.12 -4.07 3.42
C SER A 87 -1.88 -2.84 4.31
N GLY A 88 -1.80 -1.63 3.75
CA GLY A 88 -1.70 -0.40 4.52
C GLY A 88 -2.92 -0.14 5.40
N LEU A 89 -4.13 -0.38 4.86
CA LEU A 89 -5.38 -0.23 5.62
C LEU A 89 -5.52 -1.29 6.72
N LEU A 90 -5.23 -2.56 6.42
CA LEU A 90 -5.34 -3.64 7.40
C LEU A 90 -4.23 -3.55 8.45
N GLY A 91 -3.00 -3.26 8.06
CA GLY A 91 -1.87 -3.08 8.98
C GLY A 91 -2.09 -1.95 9.96
N THR A 92 -2.61 -0.80 9.50
CA THR A 92 -2.98 0.31 10.41
C THR A 92 -4.18 -0.01 11.30
N ARG A 93 -5.10 -0.87 10.86
CA ARG A 93 -6.20 -1.36 11.70
C ARG A 93 -5.70 -2.31 12.80
N LEU A 94 -4.83 -3.26 12.46
CA LEU A 94 -4.27 -4.25 13.39
C LEU A 94 -3.26 -3.65 14.37
N GLY A 95 -2.48 -2.66 13.93
CA GLY A 95 -1.53 -1.94 14.77
C GLY A 95 -2.15 -0.85 15.64
N ARG A 96 -3.48 -0.66 15.60
CA ARG A 96 -4.17 0.37 16.37
C ARG A 96 -3.97 0.11 17.87
N GLY A 97 -3.40 1.08 18.57
CA GLY A 97 -3.07 0.97 19.99
C GLY A 97 -1.78 0.18 20.31
N ARG A 98 -1.10 -0.38 19.30
CA ARG A 98 0.11 -1.21 19.45
C ARG A 98 1.39 -0.56 18.93
N GLY A 99 1.30 0.68 18.46
CA GLY A 99 2.44 1.48 18.00
C GLY A 99 2.74 1.33 16.50
N GLY A 100 3.60 2.23 16.01
CA GLY A 100 3.89 2.35 14.57
C GLY A 100 4.65 1.16 13.99
N LEU A 101 5.50 0.49 14.78
CA LEU A 101 6.26 -0.67 14.33
C LEU A 101 5.34 -1.88 14.10
N VAL A 102 4.43 -2.15 15.04
CA VAL A 102 3.46 -3.23 14.90
C VAL A 102 2.55 -3.00 13.69
N ALA A 103 2.07 -1.77 13.48
CA ALA A 103 1.28 -1.42 12.30
C ALA A 103 2.03 -1.70 10.99
N TYR A 104 3.32 -1.37 10.94
CA TYR A 104 4.16 -1.60 9.77
C TYR A 104 4.45 -3.09 9.55
N ALA A 105 4.84 -3.83 10.60
CA ALA A 105 5.08 -5.27 10.52
C ALA A 105 3.81 -6.04 10.10
N SER A 106 2.64 -5.66 10.64
CA SER A 106 1.36 -6.23 10.19
C SER A 106 1.06 -5.90 8.73
N ALA A 107 1.37 -4.69 8.27
CA ALA A 107 1.21 -4.34 6.86
C ALA A 107 2.13 -5.17 5.97
N LEU A 108 3.40 -5.37 6.35
CA LEU A 108 4.34 -6.21 5.59
C LEU A 108 3.91 -7.68 5.53
N ALA A 109 3.45 -8.24 6.65
CA ALA A 109 2.96 -9.63 6.67
C ALA A 109 1.75 -9.82 5.73
N ILE A 110 0.81 -8.88 5.75
CA ILE A 110 -0.36 -8.91 4.86
C ILE A 110 0.06 -8.68 3.41
N ALA A 111 0.98 -7.76 3.15
CA ALA A 111 1.51 -7.52 1.81
C ALA A 111 2.19 -8.78 1.27
N GLY A 112 3.00 -9.47 2.08
CA GLY A 112 3.64 -10.73 1.70
C GLY A 112 2.64 -11.81 1.31
N LEU A 113 1.59 -11.98 2.11
CA LEU A 113 0.51 -12.94 1.83
C LEU A 113 -0.27 -12.55 0.55
N LEU A 114 -0.69 -11.30 0.43
CA LEU A 114 -1.44 -10.83 -0.74
C LEU A 114 -0.60 -10.90 -2.03
N THR A 115 0.70 -10.59 -1.94
CA THR A 115 1.63 -10.75 -3.05
C THR A 115 1.70 -12.22 -3.45
N ALA A 116 1.94 -13.13 -2.50
CA ALA A 116 2.00 -14.56 -2.80
C ALA A 116 0.70 -15.09 -3.45
N LEU A 117 -0.47 -14.67 -2.94
CA LEU A 117 -1.77 -15.05 -3.49
C LEU A 117 -1.99 -14.48 -4.90
N ALA A 118 -1.67 -13.21 -5.12
CA ALA A 118 -1.77 -12.57 -6.43
C ALA A 118 -0.80 -13.22 -7.45
N SER A 119 0.40 -13.57 -7.00
CA SER A 119 1.40 -14.28 -7.78
C SER A 119 0.94 -15.68 -8.17
N TRP A 120 0.32 -16.41 -7.25
CA TRP A 120 -0.21 -17.75 -7.51
C TRP A 120 -1.29 -17.78 -8.60
N ALA A 121 -2.07 -16.71 -8.73
CA ALA A 121 -3.09 -16.60 -9.77
C ALA A 121 -2.52 -16.42 -11.19
N VAL A 122 -1.24 -16.08 -11.30
CA VAL A 122 -0.59 -15.72 -12.58
C VAL A 122 0.52 -16.71 -12.96
N LEU A 123 1.22 -17.28 -11.98
CA LEU A 123 2.32 -18.19 -12.22
C LEU A 123 1.84 -19.54 -12.76
N ARG A 124 2.48 -20.00 -13.82
CA ARG A 124 2.31 -21.37 -14.30
C ARG A 124 3.15 -22.34 -13.46
N PRO A 125 2.73 -23.61 -13.32
CA PRO A 125 3.45 -24.61 -12.53
C PRO A 125 4.92 -24.77 -12.93
N GLU A 126 5.24 -24.61 -14.21
CA GLU A 126 6.58 -24.66 -14.77
C GLU A 126 7.52 -23.53 -14.31
N ASP A 127 6.98 -22.41 -13.83
CA ASP A 127 7.74 -21.21 -13.46
C ASP A 127 8.03 -21.09 -11.95
N ALA A 128 7.77 -22.17 -11.19
CA ALA A 128 7.87 -22.16 -9.72
C ALA A 128 9.28 -21.77 -9.20
N GLY A 129 10.33 -22.05 -9.96
CA GLY A 129 11.71 -21.66 -9.62
C GLY A 129 11.96 -20.15 -9.61
N GLY A 130 11.17 -19.38 -10.37
CA GLY A 130 11.25 -17.92 -10.44
C GLY A 130 10.40 -17.18 -9.40
N PHE A 131 9.58 -17.90 -8.63
CA PHE A 131 8.62 -17.30 -7.70
C PHE A 131 9.29 -16.46 -6.60
N VAL A 132 10.29 -17.02 -5.92
CA VAL A 132 10.90 -16.37 -4.74
C VAL A 132 11.61 -15.06 -5.11
N PRO A 133 12.48 -15.00 -6.15
CA PRO A 133 13.08 -13.74 -6.59
C PRO A 133 12.05 -12.68 -6.99
N TRP A 134 11.00 -13.10 -7.71
CA TRP A 134 9.93 -12.21 -8.15
C TRP A 134 9.14 -11.64 -6.97
N TRP A 135 8.72 -12.51 -6.05
CA TRP A 135 8.04 -12.13 -4.82
C TRP A 135 8.89 -11.19 -3.97
N ALA A 136 10.19 -11.46 -3.85
CA ALA A 136 11.12 -10.64 -3.07
C ALA A 136 11.28 -9.22 -3.66
N ASP A 137 11.38 -9.08 -4.98
CA ASP A 137 11.44 -7.77 -5.65
C ASP A 137 10.16 -6.95 -5.39
N PHE A 138 8.98 -7.57 -5.54
CA PHE A 138 7.71 -6.93 -5.20
C PHE A 138 7.63 -6.53 -3.73
N MET A 139 8.11 -7.38 -2.83
CA MET A 139 8.12 -7.09 -1.39
C MET A 139 9.07 -5.95 -1.04
N ALA A 140 10.25 -5.87 -1.65
CA ALA A 140 11.19 -4.78 -1.42
C ALA A 140 10.58 -3.42 -1.85
N ARG A 141 9.97 -3.39 -3.04
CA ARG A 141 9.29 -2.20 -3.58
C ARG A 141 8.06 -1.82 -2.74
N GLY A 142 7.25 -2.81 -2.37
CA GLY A 142 6.07 -2.62 -1.52
C GLY A 142 6.41 -2.14 -0.11
N ALA A 143 7.50 -2.66 0.48
CA ALA A 143 7.97 -2.24 1.80
C ALA A 143 8.35 -0.76 1.83
N LEU A 144 9.07 -0.28 0.81
CA LEU A 144 9.41 1.15 0.67
C LEU A 144 8.15 2.04 0.62
N GLY A 145 7.18 1.66 -0.20
CA GLY A 145 5.92 2.41 -0.28
C GLY A 145 5.12 2.35 1.02
N LEU A 146 5.05 1.20 1.69
CA LEU A 146 4.39 1.04 2.99
C LEU A 146 5.08 1.81 4.12
N ALA A 147 6.40 1.98 4.06
CA ALA A 147 7.12 2.86 4.98
C ALA A 147 6.67 4.32 4.81
N GLY A 148 6.53 4.78 3.55
CA GLY A 148 5.94 6.09 3.23
C GLY A 148 4.50 6.23 3.71
N TYR A 149 3.68 5.19 3.53
CA TYR A 149 2.31 5.14 4.05
C TYR A 149 2.29 5.28 5.58
N GLY A 150 3.14 4.51 6.27
CA GLY A 150 3.30 4.54 7.72
C GLY A 150 3.75 5.90 8.23
N TRP A 151 4.65 6.57 7.52
CA TRP A 151 5.12 7.91 7.84
C TRP A 151 3.99 8.93 7.85
N VAL A 152 3.17 8.97 6.78
CA VAL A 152 2.05 9.92 6.67
C VAL A 152 0.93 9.63 7.67
N THR A 153 0.68 8.35 7.96
CA THR A 153 -0.39 7.95 8.88
C THR A 153 0.00 8.09 10.36
N ARG A 154 1.31 8.13 10.68
CA ARG A 154 1.82 8.55 11.97
C ARG A 154 1.64 10.07 12.10
N GLY A 155 0.51 10.49 12.67
CA GLY A 155 0.30 11.90 13.00
C GLY A 155 1.41 12.44 13.92
N PRO A 156 1.60 13.77 14.00
CA PRO A 156 2.60 14.37 14.87
C PRO A 156 2.44 13.83 16.28
N ARG A 157 3.55 13.32 16.85
CA ARG A 157 3.61 12.85 18.22
C ARG A 157 3.15 14.04 19.08
N LYS A 158 2.06 13.88 19.83
CA LYS A 158 1.71 14.91 20.82
C LYS A 158 2.83 14.87 21.85
N ASP A 159 3.65 15.91 21.89
CA ASP A 159 4.65 16.02 22.93
C ASP A 159 3.94 16.10 24.29
N PRO A 160 4.25 15.18 25.22
CA PRO A 160 3.63 15.18 26.53
C PRO A 160 3.87 16.51 27.26
N ALA A 161 5.01 17.18 27.00
CA ALA A 161 5.34 18.48 27.55
C ALA A 161 4.33 19.59 27.16
N VAL A 162 3.84 19.58 25.91
CA VAL A 162 2.86 20.57 25.42
C VAL A 162 1.46 20.30 25.97
N SER A 163 1.14 19.03 26.26
CA SER A 163 -0.12 18.64 26.89
C SER A 163 -0.18 19.08 28.35
N SER A 164 0.92 18.90 29.10
CA SER A 164 1.00 19.31 30.51
C SER A 164 0.96 20.82 30.69
N ALA A 165 1.63 21.58 29.80
CA ALA A 165 1.63 23.04 29.85
C ALA A 165 0.26 23.66 29.58
N ARG A 166 -0.60 23.01 28.79
CA ARG A 166 -1.98 23.46 28.55
C ARG A 166 -2.87 23.19 29.77
N THR A 167 -2.74 22.04 30.42
CA THR A 167 -3.53 21.70 31.61
C THR A 167 -3.20 22.61 32.80
N VAL A 168 -1.95 23.06 32.94
CA VAL A 168 -1.54 23.98 34.00
C VAL A 168 -2.02 25.42 33.76
N ARG A 169 -2.33 25.79 32.51
CA ARG A 169 -2.85 27.13 32.17
C ARG A 169 -4.37 27.28 32.32
N GLU A 170 -5.08 26.18 32.49
CA GLU A 170 -6.54 26.15 32.70
C GLU A 170 -6.93 25.98 34.17
N LEU A 171 -5.95 26.03 35.08
CA LEU A 171 -6.11 26.13 36.54
C LEU A 171 -5.71 27.54 37.00
#